data_AF-A0A9P9W9Q9-F1
#
_entry.id   AF-A0A9P9W9Q9-F1
#
_cell.length_a   1.000
_cell.length_b   1.000
_cell.length_c   1.000
_cell.angle_alpha   90.00
_cell.angle_beta   90.00
_cell.angle_gamma   90.00
#
_symmetry.space_group_name_H-M   'P 1'
#
loop_
_entity.id
_entity.type
_entity.pdbx_description
1 polymer ?
#
loop_
_entity_poly.entity_id
_entity_poly.type
_entity_poly.pdbx_seq_one_letter_code
_entity_poly.pdbx_strand_id
1 'polypeptide(L)'
;MYSRRVFMVVGFVIKVACINFNFESTQLQEADIKDFPAIAFGNISNLNSTYDGPQCKVFPESPDWPLDDEWVKLNNTLGGALLKPAPPGAVCYNSSSYYNSDQCTYIVRNAANSRFYINDPLTVLTAWAQGNTCPATLTTQGVCTQGGFPTYVVNATTVKQVQIAVNFARNRNIRLVVKNTGHDFNGRSTGAGALSIWTHNLKSFEYMPQYTQGEYSGRAARVASGLESWEMFPYMALHNMTVVVPSGYTVGPYGGWMAGGGHSLLGSLYGMGADQPLSLQVVTANGRFVTADPETNKDLYHALRGGGPGSYGVVTSAIVKAYPPIIVTAAPLSFNLFSGPLSVSSITDAHPSAADDPVTVNDTEAFWSAHNLYYYFGKAVVDDANGATYSYVSRTGNGSYSFRSTFEFPGKTIPQVKAFMQTLISAVNDLGVPVKNEDPTVSTSWTSMRDGKGDTPGSSRFSSRIFPRKNWEDKALFNQTMWAIRETVEAGYQFHGIHMTPSEAKAGYPGNNAVNPAFRTGLMHADVFDRTTGASTSPEEVKSNHARLDSYMNKIRAVTPGGGAYVNEADVLEPNWQTSFWGSKYEGLLEIKKRHDPWGLFWAPTTVGSEEWAVRTSDGLPTQNGRLCRV
;
A
#
# COMPACT_ATOMS: atom_id res chain seq x y z
N MET A 1 48.94 50.98 -19.36
CA MET A 1 47.90 51.16 -18.32
C MET A 1 46.54 51.23 -19.00
N TYR A 2 45.79 50.14 -19.06
CA TYR A 2 44.37 50.16 -19.46
C TYR A 2 43.58 49.37 -18.41
N SER A 3 42.78 50.11 -17.65
CA SER A 3 42.01 49.63 -16.50
C SER A 3 40.80 48.83 -16.98
N ARG A 4 40.73 47.53 -16.63
CA ARG A 4 39.55 46.68 -16.80
C ARG A 4 38.52 47.02 -15.72
N ARG A 5 37.31 47.42 -16.13
CA ARG A 5 36.14 47.51 -15.25
C ARG A 5 35.62 46.10 -14.96
N VAL A 6 35.51 45.77 -13.67
CA VAL A 6 34.85 44.56 -13.18
C VAL A 6 33.34 44.83 -13.15
N PHE A 7 32.57 44.07 -13.91
CA PHE A 7 31.12 43.98 -13.73
C PHE A 7 30.84 42.90 -12.68
N MET A 8 30.34 43.32 -11.52
CA MET A 8 29.85 42.44 -10.47
C MET A 8 28.42 42.04 -10.85
N VAL A 9 28.23 40.82 -11.36
CA VAL A 9 26.90 40.25 -11.59
C VAL A 9 26.38 39.77 -10.25
N VAL A 10 25.48 40.54 -9.64
CA VAL A 10 24.71 40.12 -8.47
C VAL A 10 23.64 39.15 -8.97
N GLY A 11 23.90 37.85 -8.85
CA GLY A 11 22.89 36.82 -9.08
C GLY A 11 21.84 36.87 -7.97
N PHE A 12 20.67 37.42 -8.26
CA PHE A 12 19.49 37.20 -7.42
C PHE A 12 19.10 35.72 -7.52
N VAL A 13 19.37 34.96 -6.47
CA VAL A 13 18.71 33.66 -6.26
C VAL A 13 17.25 33.97 -5.94
N ILE A 14 16.39 33.93 -6.96
CA ILE A 14 14.95 33.87 -6.74
C ILE A 14 14.71 32.52 -6.08
N LYS A 15 14.56 32.50 -4.75
CA LYS A 15 13.85 31.42 -4.07
C LYS A 15 12.45 31.43 -4.68
N VAL A 16 12.19 30.52 -5.61
CA VAL A 16 10.84 30.29 -6.12
C VAL A 16 10.02 29.93 -4.89
N ALA A 17 9.18 30.85 -4.45
CA ALA A 17 8.14 30.52 -3.48
C ALA A 17 7.33 29.41 -4.15
N CYS A 18 7.43 28.18 -3.63
CA CYS A 18 6.64 27.06 -4.10
C CYS A 18 5.17 27.50 -4.05
N ILE A 19 4.56 27.76 -5.20
CA ILE A 19 3.13 27.99 -5.29
C ILE A 19 2.51 26.66 -4.94
N ASN A 20 1.97 26.48 -3.73
CA ASN A 20 1.27 25.26 -3.34
C ASN A 20 0.05 25.01 -4.24
N PHE A 21 -0.51 23.79 -4.27
CA PHE A 21 -1.75 23.56 -5.01
C PHE A 21 -2.89 24.44 -4.48
N ASN A 22 -3.88 24.75 -5.32
CA ASN A 22 -5.01 25.62 -4.92
C ASN A 22 -5.70 25.13 -3.64
N PHE A 23 -5.87 23.81 -3.47
CA PHE A 23 -6.49 23.23 -2.27
C PHE A 23 -5.67 23.42 -0.99
N GLU A 24 -4.37 23.72 -1.11
CA GLU A 24 -3.45 23.97 0.01
C GLU A 24 -3.39 25.45 0.42
N SER A 25 -3.93 26.35 -0.42
CA SER A 25 -4.07 27.77 -0.08
C SER A 25 -5.22 28.04 0.90
N THR A 26 -6.23 27.16 0.91
CA THR A 26 -7.35 27.23 1.86
C THR A 26 -6.98 26.48 3.14
N GLN A 27 -6.57 27.20 4.18
CA GLN A 27 -6.16 26.66 5.49
C GLN A 27 -7.00 27.21 6.63
N LEU A 28 -7.09 26.45 7.72
CA LEU A 28 -7.77 26.84 8.95
C LEU A 28 -7.12 28.08 9.58
N GLN A 29 -7.94 29.08 9.92
CA GLN A 29 -7.49 30.35 10.53
C GLN A 29 -8.01 30.48 11.97
N GLU A 30 -7.35 31.34 12.77
CA GLU A 30 -7.80 31.65 14.15
C GLU A 30 -9.25 32.19 14.21
N ALA A 31 -9.68 32.91 13.17
CA ALA A 31 -11.05 33.41 13.07
C ALA A 31 -12.09 32.28 12.98
N ASP A 32 -11.75 31.15 12.33
CA ASP A 32 -12.63 29.98 12.25
C ASP A 32 -12.78 29.28 13.60
N ILE A 33 -11.75 29.38 14.45
CA ILE A 33 -11.66 28.69 15.75
C ILE A 33 -12.45 29.44 16.83
N LYS A 34 -12.52 30.77 16.74
CA LYS A 34 -13.07 31.66 17.79
C LYS A 34 -14.42 31.18 18.33
N ASP A 35 -15.34 30.84 17.46
CA ASP A 35 -16.69 30.41 17.83
C ASP A 35 -16.83 28.89 17.91
N PHE A 36 -15.78 28.12 17.60
CA PHE A 36 -15.79 26.66 17.66
C PHE A 36 -14.46 26.08 18.20
N PRO A 37 -14.19 26.16 19.51
CA PRO A 37 -12.93 25.67 20.10
C PRO A 37 -12.65 24.18 19.87
N ALA A 38 -13.67 23.38 19.52
CA ALA A 38 -13.50 21.97 19.15
C ALA A 38 -12.52 21.77 17.99
N ILE A 39 -12.32 22.77 17.14
CA ILE A 39 -11.40 22.69 15.99
C ILE A 39 -10.09 23.47 16.20
N ALA A 40 -9.81 23.93 17.43
CA ALA A 40 -8.59 24.65 17.76
C ALA A 40 -7.33 23.82 17.50
N PHE A 41 -6.21 24.46 17.15
CA PHE A 41 -4.91 23.81 17.02
C PHE A 41 -4.38 23.30 18.37
N GLY A 42 -3.60 22.22 18.33
CA GLY A 42 -2.93 21.67 19.51
C GLY A 42 -1.64 22.43 19.84
N ASN A 43 -1.30 22.50 21.12
CA ASN A 43 -0.01 23.03 21.58
C ASN A 43 0.87 21.88 22.12
N ILE A 44 1.90 21.51 21.36
CA ILE A 44 2.84 20.42 21.72
C ILE A 44 3.78 20.86 22.85
N SER A 45 4.10 22.15 22.98
CA SER A 45 5.20 22.66 23.82
C SER A 45 5.03 22.36 25.32
N ASN A 46 3.82 22.02 25.76
CA ASN A 46 3.48 21.78 27.16
C ASN A 46 3.13 20.31 27.45
N LEU A 47 3.34 19.40 26.50
CA LEU A 47 2.95 18.00 26.62
C LEU A 47 4.16 17.10 26.87
N ASN A 48 3.97 16.15 27.78
CA ASN A 48 4.91 15.04 27.94
C ASN A 48 4.81 14.10 26.73
N SER A 49 5.88 13.37 26.44
CA SER A 49 5.91 12.35 25.38
C SER A 49 5.07 11.11 25.70
N THR A 50 4.51 11.03 26.91
CA THR A 50 3.64 9.93 27.37
C THR A 50 2.20 10.40 27.33
N TYR A 51 1.34 9.64 26.64
CA TYR A 51 -0.09 9.92 26.58
C TYR A 51 -0.77 9.73 27.95
N ASP A 52 -1.45 10.77 28.41
CA ASP A 52 -2.17 10.85 29.69
C ASP A 52 -3.69 11.05 29.53
N GLY A 53 -4.22 10.95 28.31
CA GLY A 53 -5.63 11.12 28.01
C GLY A 53 -6.52 9.89 28.32
N PRO A 54 -7.81 9.94 27.93
CA PRO A 54 -8.78 8.90 28.26
C PRO A 54 -8.39 7.49 27.79
N GLN A 55 -8.83 6.47 28.54
CA GLN A 55 -8.50 5.07 28.25
C GLN A 55 -9.07 4.57 26.92
N CYS A 56 -10.21 5.11 26.46
CA CYS A 56 -10.83 4.72 25.20
C CYS A 56 -11.17 5.95 24.38
N LYS A 57 -11.13 5.80 23.06
CA LYS A 57 -11.73 6.79 22.15
C LYS A 57 -13.24 6.86 22.40
N VAL A 58 -13.81 8.05 22.21
CA VAL A 58 -15.25 8.27 22.24
C VAL A 58 -15.90 7.46 21.11
N PHE A 59 -17.06 6.88 21.38
CA PHE A 59 -17.75 5.95 20.48
C PHE A 59 -19.22 6.37 20.35
N PRO A 60 -19.90 6.10 19.22
CA PRO A 60 -21.33 6.36 19.09
C PRO A 60 -22.11 5.82 20.30
N GLU A 61 -23.14 6.57 20.72
CA GLU A 61 -24.01 6.25 21.87
C GLU A 61 -23.35 6.38 23.26
N SER A 62 -22.04 6.66 23.33
CA SER A 62 -21.41 7.01 24.62
C SER A 62 -21.82 8.43 25.07
N PRO A 63 -21.88 8.72 26.39
CA PRO A 63 -22.29 10.04 26.90
C PRO A 63 -21.45 11.21 26.39
N ASP A 64 -20.18 10.96 26.07
CA ASP A 64 -19.24 11.97 25.58
C ASP A 64 -19.25 12.12 24.04
N TRP A 65 -20.10 11.36 23.33
CA TRP A 65 -20.27 11.50 21.88
C TRP A 65 -20.85 12.89 21.56
N PRO A 66 -20.30 13.63 20.58
CA PRO A 66 -20.83 14.94 20.23
C PRO A 66 -22.32 14.86 19.85
N LEU A 67 -23.08 15.83 20.35
CA LEU A 67 -24.50 15.98 20.02
C LEU A 67 -24.68 16.35 18.54
N ASP A 68 -25.89 16.11 18.02
CA ASP A 68 -26.20 16.38 16.60
C ASP A 68 -25.93 17.84 16.21
N ASP A 69 -26.24 18.81 17.06
CA ASP A 69 -25.95 20.25 16.80
C ASP A 69 -24.45 20.53 16.63
N GLU A 70 -23.59 19.79 17.34
CA GLU A 70 -22.13 19.93 17.19
C GLU A 70 -21.64 19.32 15.88
N TRP A 71 -22.22 18.18 15.45
CA TRP A 71 -21.97 17.61 14.12
C TRP A 71 -22.45 18.53 12.99
N VAL A 72 -23.61 19.18 13.16
CA VAL A 72 -24.13 20.20 12.22
C VAL A 72 -23.16 21.39 12.16
N LYS A 73 -22.69 21.88 13.31
CA LYS A 73 -21.71 22.96 13.37
C LYS A 73 -20.38 22.59 12.70
N LEU A 74 -19.91 21.35 12.91
CA LEU A 74 -18.75 20.82 12.20
C LEU A 74 -18.96 20.81 10.68
N ASN A 75 -20.12 20.32 10.21
CA ASN A 75 -20.43 20.29 8.78
C ASN A 75 -20.44 21.69 8.16
N ASN A 76 -21.06 22.66 8.84
CA ASN A 76 -21.07 24.06 8.40
C ASN A 76 -19.64 24.62 8.31
N THR A 77 -18.80 24.32 9.29
CA THR A 77 -17.39 24.77 9.32
C THR A 77 -16.54 24.10 8.23
N LEU A 78 -16.89 22.86 7.86
CA LEU A 78 -16.29 22.11 6.75
C LEU A 78 -16.80 22.54 5.36
N GLY A 79 -17.79 23.45 5.30
CA GLY A 79 -18.41 23.87 4.04
C GLY A 79 -19.29 22.79 3.41
N GLY A 80 -19.94 21.95 4.22
CA GLY A 80 -20.83 20.89 3.74
C GLY A 80 -20.12 19.57 3.41
N ALA A 81 -18.82 19.45 3.68
CA ALA A 81 -18.02 18.27 3.32
C ALA A 81 -18.15 17.08 4.28
N LEU A 82 -18.95 17.17 5.34
CA LEU A 82 -19.18 16.06 6.28
C LEU A 82 -20.28 15.14 5.77
N LEU A 83 -19.96 13.86 5.64
CA LEU A 83 -20.87 12.78 5.26
C LEU A 83 -21.18 11.90 6.47
N LYS A 84 -22.42 11.40 6.54
CA LYS A 84 -22.87 10.33 7.46
C LYS A 84 -23.51 9.17 6.67
N PRO A 85 -22.72 8.47 5.82
CA PRO A 85 -23.25 7.44 4.93
C PRO A 85 -23.60 6.15 5.69
N ALA A 86 -24.58 5.41 5.18
CA ALA A 86 -24.83 4.02 5.58
C ALA A 86 -23.94 3.06 4.76
N PRO A 87 -23.62 1.86 5.26
CA PRO A 87 -22.87 0.87 4.49
C PRO A 87 -23.54 0.60 3.13
N PRO A 88 -22.79 0.52 2.01
CA PRO A 88 -23.41 0.37 0.69
C PRO A 88 -24.26 -0.90 0.54
N GLY A 89 -23.91 -1.98 1.25
CA GLY A 89 -24.70 -3.20 1.28
C GLY A 89 -26.09 -3.03 1.91
N ALA A 90 -26.36 -1.95 2.66
CA ALA A 90 -27.60 -1.75 3.40
C ALA A 90 -28.85 -1.76 2.52
N VAL A 91 -28.71 -1.43 1.24
CA VAL A 91 -29.80 -1.48 0.25
C VAL A 91 -30.24 -2.90 -0.08
N CYS A 92 -29.43 -3.92 0.22
CA CYS A 92 -29.76 -5.32 -0.03
C CYS A 92 -30.63 -5.95 1.07
N TYR A 93 -30.66 -5.37 2.27
CA TYR A 93 -31.29 -6.01 3.44
C TYR A 93 -32.71 -5.49 3.63
N ASN A 94 -33.70 -6.37 3.57
CA ASN A 94 -35.13 -6.01 3.75
C ASN A 94 -35.44 -5.36 5.11
N SER A 95 -34.63 -5.64 6.13
CA SER A 95 -34.74 -5.09 7.49
C SER A 95 -34.12 -3.69 7.62
N SER A 96 -33.37 -3.24 6.61
CA SER A 96 -32.74 -1.93 6.57
C SER A 96 -33.73 -0.87 6.11
N SER A 97 -33.68 0.32 6.74
CA SER A 97 -34.40 1.50 6.26
C SER A 97 -33.96 1.97 4.88
N TYR A 98 -32.83 1.48 4.38
CA TYR A 98 -32.27 1.80 3.06
C TYR A 98 -32.61 0.77 1.98
N TYR A 99 -33.42 -0.26 2.29
CA TYR A 99 -33.71 -1.35 1.36
C TYR A 99 -34.20 -0.85 -0.01
N ASN A 100 -33.52 -1.31 -1.06
CA ASN A 100 -33.86 -1.04 -2.45
C ASN A 100 -33.31 -2.16 -3.34
N SER A 101 -34.20 -2.99 -3.90
CA SER A 101 -33.82 -4.16 -4.70
C SER A 101 -33.07 -3.82 -5.98
N ASP A 102 -33.40 -2.70 -6.61
CA ASP A 102 -32.76 -2.27 -7.86
C ASP A 102 -31.35 -1.75 -7.60
N GLN A 103 -31.17 -0.97 -6.52
CA GLN A 103 -29.85 -0.55 -6.06
C GLN A 103 -29.01 -1.74 -5.60
N CYS A 104 -29.59 -2.71 -4.88
CA CYS A 104 -28.88 -3.93 -4.51
C CYS A 104 -28.39 -4.69 -5.76
N THR A 105 -29.25 -4.84 -6.77
CA THR A 105 -28.89 -5.48 -8.03
C THR A 105 -27.79 -4.71 -8.75
N TYR A 106 -27.85 -3.38 -8.74
CA TYR A 106 -26.83 -2.53 -9.33
C TYR A 106 -25.46 -2.70 -8.64
N ILE A 107 -25.40 -2.64 -7.31
CA ILE A 107 -24.12 -2.76 -6.59
C ILE A 107 -23.52 -4.17 -6.75
N VAL A 108 -24.34 -5.22 -6.72
CA VAL A 108 -23.86 -6.60 -6.90
C VAL A 108 -23.33 -6.82 -8.32
N ARG A 109 -23.99 -6.28 -9.35
CA ARG A 109 -23.50 -6.37 -10.75
C ARG A 109 -22.20 -5.61 -10.98
N ASN A 110 -21.96 -4.53 -10.23
CA ASN A 110 -20.76 -3.71 -10.36
C ASN A 110 -19.65 -4.09 -9.37
N ALA A 111 -19.87 -5.11 -8.52
CA ALA A 111 -18.91 -5.58 -7.52
C ALA A 111 -17.58 -6.09 -8.12
N ALA A 112 -17.55 -6.41 -9.42
CA ALA A 112 -16.32 -6.77 -10.12
C ALA A 112 -15.46 -5.55 -10.53
N ASN A 113 -15.92 -4.32 -10.26
CA ASN A 113 -15.21 -3.10 -10.63
C ASN A 113 -14.61 -2.42 -9.39
N SER A 114 -13.28 -2.46 -9.26
CA SER A 114 -12.53 -1.79 -8.20
C SER A 114 -12.96 -0.35 -7.90
N ARG A 115 -13.26 0.44 -8.94
CA ARG A 115 -13.61 1.87 -8.81
C ARG A 115 -14.97 2.08 -8.14
N PHE A 116 -15.87 1.10 -8.21
CA PHE A 116 -17.14 1.15 -7.49
C PHE A 116 -16.91 1.29 -5.98
N TYR A 117 -15.87 0.63 -5.45
CA TYR A 117 -15.52 0.67 -4.03
C TYR A 117 -14.63 1.86 -3.69
N ILE A 118 -13.62 2.12 -4.51
CA ILE A 118 -12.65 3.20 -4.23
C ILE A 118 -13.32 4.58 -4.20
N ASN A 119 -14.33 4.79 -5.05
CA ASN A 119 -15.12 6.03 -5.11
C ASN A 119 -16.21 6.11 -4.02
N ASP A 120 -16.36 5.09 -3.18
CA ASP A 120 -17.26 5.12 -2.04
C ASP A 120 -16.51 5.58 -0.77
N PRO A 121 -17.08 6.47 0.05
CA PRO A 121 -16.41 7.03 1.23
C PRO A 121 -16.19 6.02 2.37
N LEU A 122 -16.90 4.89 2.39
CA LEU A 122 -16.88 3.89 3.46
C LEU A 122 -16.11 2.63 3.10
N THR A 123 -16.20 2.17 1.84
CA THR A 123 -15.66 0.85 1.50
C THR A 123 -14.13 0.82 1.42
N VAL A 124 -13.61 -0.37 1.68
CA VAL A 124 -12.21 -0.77 1.52
C VAL A 124 -12.18 -2.09 0.73
N LEU A 125 -11.05 -2.41 0.11
CA LEU A 125 -10.87 -3.65 -0.66
C LEU A 125 -10.58 -4.87 0.22
N THR A 126 -10.42 -4.66 1.52
CA THR A 126 -10.22 -5.71 2.51
C THR A 126 -11.47 -5.84 3.38
N ALA A 127 -12.48 -6.54 2.87
CA ALA A 127 -13.82 -6.58 3.47
C ALA A 127 -13.80 -7.15 4.91
N TRP A 128 -12.93 -8.13 5.17
CA TRP A 128 -12.83 -8.76 6.49
C TRP A 128 -12.48 -7.77 7.60
N ALA A 129 -11.72 -6.71 7.30
CA ALA A 129 -11.34 -5.71 8.30
C ALA A 129 -12.55 -4.96 8.87
N GLN A 130 -13.66 -4.91 8.12
CA GLN A 130 -14.90 -4.26 8.54
C GLN A 130 -15.82 -5.21 9.33
N GLY A 131 -15.42 -6.47 9.48
CA GLY A 131 -16.20 -7.51 10.18
C GLY A 131 -17.30 -8.15 9.33
N ASN A 132 -17.32 -7.92 8.01
CA ASN A 132 -18.33 -8.45 7.08
C ASN A 132 -19.78 -8.22 7.55
N THR A 133 -20.05 -7.08 8.20
CA THR A 133 -21.34 -6.80 8.85
C THR A 133 -22.44 -6.34 7.89
N CYS A 134 -22.10 -5.97 6.67
CA CYS A 134 -23.05 -5.52 5.66
C CYS A 134 -22.55 -5.76 4.21
N PRO A 135 -22.27 -7.01 3.81
CA PRO A 135 -21.88 -7.33 2.44
C PRO A 135 -22.99 -7.01 1.44
N ALA A 136 -22.61 -6.55 0.25
CA ALA A 136 -23.51 -6.44 -0.89
C ALA A 136 -23.80 -7.85 -1.46
N THR A 137 -25.03 -8.34 -1.30
CA THR A 137 -25.44 -9.67 -1.77
C THR A 137 -26.93 -9.70 -2.12
N LEU A 138 -27.29 -10.52 -3.12
CA LEU A 138 -28.70 -10.78 -3.45
C LEU A 138 -29.35 -11.78 -2.47
N THR A 139 -28.54 -12.49 -1.68
CA THR A 139 -28.99 -13.46 -0.69
C THR A 139 -28.56 -12.99 0.70
N THR A 140 -29.33 -12.08 1.28
CA THR A 140 -29.02 -11.53 2.60
C THR A 140 -29.25 -12.53 3.72
N GLN A 141 -28.29 -12.59 4.66
CA GLN A 141 -28.43 -13.29 5.93
C GLN A 141 -28.17 -12.30 7.07
N GLY A 142 -28.94 -12.41 8.16
CA GLY A 142 -28.78 -11.53 9.33
C GLY A 142 -29.24 -10.09 9.09
N VAL A 143 -28.62 -9.15 9.80
CA VAL A 143 -28.91 -7.71 9.73
C VAL A 143 -27.66 -6.95 9.28
N CYS A 144 -27.86 -5.93 8.44
CA CYS A 144 -26.80 -4.99 8.09
C CYS A 144 -26.54 -4.04 9.26
N THR A 145 -25.29 -3.93 9.70
CA THR A 145 -24.88 -2.95 10.72
C THR A 145 -23.67 -2.14 10.27
N GLN A 146 -23.43 -0.99 10.93
CA GLN A 146 -22.27 -0.13 10.66
C GLN A 146 -20.93 -0.86 10.82
N GLY A 147 -20.84 -1.87 11.70
CA GLY A 147 -19.61 -2.66 11.90
C GLY A 147 -18.33 -1.83 11.99
N GLY A 148 -17.31 -2.21 11.21
CA GLY A 148 -16.04 -1.50 11.12
C GLY A 148 -16.01 -0.31 10.15
N PHE A 149 -17.13 0.09 9.56
CA PHE A 149 -17.21 1.31 8.76
C PHE A 149 -17.13 2.56 9.67
N PRO A 150 -16.43 3.64 9.26
CA PRO A 150 -16.46 4.89 10.02
C PRO A 150 -17.88 5.46 10.09
N THR A 151 -18.20 6.18 11.17
CA THR A 151 -19.53 6.77 11.38
C THR A 151 -19.70 8.05 10.56
N TYR A 152 -18.65 8.84 10.47
CA TYR A 152 -18.61 10.07 9.70
C TYR A 152 -17.39 10.10 8.78
N VAL A 153 -17.53 10.75 7.63
CA VAL A 153 -16.45 10.92 6.66
C VAL A 153 -16.35 12.38 6.25
N VAL A 154 -15.15 12.95 6.29
CA VAL A 154 -14.85 14.25 5.69
C VAL A 154 -14.39 14.01 4.26
N ASN A 155 -15.19 14.45 3.29
CA ASN A 155 -14.84 14.43 1.88
C ASN A 155 -13.86 15.59 1.58
N ALA A 156 -12.57 15.35 1.81
CA ALA A 156 -11.57 16.41 1.80
C ALA A 156 -11.25 16.88 0.37
N THR A 157 -11.43 18.18 0.13
CA THR A 157 -11.04 18.89 -1.09
C THR A 157 -10.14 20.10 -0.82
N THR A 158 -9.87 20.40 0.46
CA THR A 158 -8.97 21.48 0.92
C THR A 158 -8.17 21.06 2.14
N VAL A 159 -7.01 21.70 2.37
CA VAL A 159 -6.21 21.50 3.58
C VAL A 159 -6.99 21.92 4.83
N LYS A 160 -7.75 23.02 4.79
CA LYS A 160 -8.61 23.47 5.89
C LYS A 160 -9.53 22.36 6.41
N GLN A 161 -10.16 21.59 5.53
CA GLN A 161 -11.05 20.49 5.92
C GLN A 161 -10.28 19.36 6.63
N VAL A 162 -9.07 19.03 6.15
CA VAL A 162 -8.18 18.06 6.83
C VAL A 162 -7.80 18.57 8.22
N GLN A 163 -7.40 19.84 8.35
CA GLN A 163 -7.03 20.45 9.63
C GLN A 163 -8.21 20.47 10.62
N ILE A 164 -9.40 20.84 10.16
CA ILE A 164 -10.63 20.81 10.95
C ILE A 164 -10.89 19.39 11.48
N ALA A 165 -10.82 18.37 10.63
CA ALA A 165 -11.08 16.99 11.00
C ALA A 165 -10.06 16.46 12.03
N VAL A 166 -8.77 16.74 11.81
CA VAL A 166 -7.68 16.37 12.73
C VAL A 166 -7.90 17.03 14.10
N ASN A 167 -8.15 18.34 14.13
CA ASN A 167 -8.36 19.06 15.38
C ASN A 167 -9.63 18.61 16.10
N PHE A 168 -10.74 18.44 15.38
CA PHE A 168 -12.00 17.97 15.95
C PHE A 168 -11.86 16.58 16.58
N ALA A 169 -11.28 15.63 15.85
CA ALA A 169 -11.08 14.28 16.35
C ALA A 169 -10.18 14.25 17.60
N ARG A 170 -9.10 15.03 17.60
CA ARG A 170 -8.23 15.17 18.78
C ARG A 170 -8.96 15.77 19.97
N ASN A 171 -9.60 16.93 19.78
CA ASN A 171 -10.21 17.70 20.87
C ASN A 171 -11.52 17.08 21.39
N ARG A 172 -12.12 16.14 20.65
CA ARG A 172 -13.27 15.32 21.07
C ARG A 172 -12.89 13.87 21.38
N ASN A 173 -11.60 13.54 21.35
CA ASN A 173 -11.10 12.18 21.58
C ASN A 173 -11.81 11.10 20.72
N ILE A 174 -12.19 11.46 19.50
CA ILE A 174 -12.79 10.54 18.52
C ILE A 174 -11.68 9.82 17.79
N ARG A 175 -11.89 8.54 17.47
CA ARG A 175 -10.97 7.78 16.62
C ARG A 175 -10.87 8.45 15.25
N LEU A 176 -9.65 8.82 14.84
CA LEU A 176 -9.39 9.35 13.50
C LEU A 176 -8.94 8.21 12.58
N VAL A 177 -9.52 8.15 11.38
CA VAL A 177 -9.09 7.24 10.30
C VAL A 177 -8.72 8.07 9.09
N VAL A 178 -7.73 7.65 8.32
CA VAL A 178 -7.37 8.28 7.04
C VAL A 178 -7.56 7.24 5.94
N LYS A 179 -8.40 7.55 4.96
CA LYS A 179 -8.64 6.71 3.78
C LYS A 179 -8.25 7.46 2.53
N ASN A 180 -7.36 6.87 1.74
CA ASN A 180 -7.18 7.25 0.34
C ASN A 180 -8.09 6.38 -0.52
N THR A 181 -7.55 5.27 -1.04
CA THR A 181 -8.26 4.36 -1.94
C THR A 181 -9.00 3.25 -1.21
N GLY A 182 -8.55 2.87 0.00
CA GLY A 182 -9.08 1.72 0.73
C GLY A 182 -8.42 0.39 0.36
N HIS A 183 -7.27 0.41 -0.32
CA HIS A 183 -6.48 -0.77 -0.70
C HIS A 183 -5.86 -1.56 0.46
N ASP A 184 -5.87 -1.01 1.68
CA ASP A 184 -5.07 -1.56 2.76
C ASP A 184 -5.47 -3.00 3.16
N PHE A 185 -4.50 -3.93 3.14
CA PHE A 185 -4.71 -5.35 3.49
C PHE A 185 -4.88 -5.62 5.00
N ASN A 186 -4.59 -4.63 5.86
CA ASN A 186 -4.52 -4.78 7.32
C ASN A 186 -5.59 -4.00 8.09
N GLY A 187 -6.57 -3.43 7.38
CA GLY A 187 -7.66 -2.67 8.00
C GLY A 187 -7.27 -1.28 8.50
N ARG A 188 -6.13 -0.73 8.08
CA ARG A 188 -5.61 0.57 8.57
C ARG A 188 -6.36 1.79 8.05
N SER A 189 -7.24 1.62 7.06
CA SER A 189 -8.04 2.70 6.47
C SER A 189 -9.54 2.60 6.80
N THR A 190 -9.92 1.88 7.87
CA THR A 190 -11.31 1.76 8.34
C THR A 190 -11.34 1.69 9.87
N GLY A 191 -12.51 1.89 10.48
CA GLY A 191 -12.64 1.82 11.93
C GLY A 191 -14.01 2.21 12.44
N ALA A 192 -14.59 1.36 13.29
CA ALA A 192 -15.85 1.64 13.97
C ALA A 192 -15.78 2.90 14.83
N GLY A 193 -16.86 3.69 14.82
CA GLY A 193 -16.99 4.91 15.62
C GLY A 193 -16.05 6.05 15.21
N ALA A 194 -15.36 5.93 14.08
CA ALA A 194 -14.36 6.90 13.65
C ALA A 194 -14.95 8.07 12.86
N LEU A 195 -14.21 9.18 12.88
CA LEU A 195 -14.24 10.21 11.84
C LEU A 195 -13.15 9.86 10.81
N SER A 196 -13.54 9.58 9.57
CA SER A 196 -12.62 9.29 8.47
C SER A 196 -12.29 10.56 7.69
N ILE A 197 -11.02 10.79 7.36
CA ILE A 197 -10.59 11.78 6.38
C ILE A 197 -10.41 11.04 5.06
N TRP A 198 -11.26 11.35 4.07
CA TRP A 198 -11.18 10.75 2.75
C TRP A 198 -10.39 11.66 1.81
N THR A 199 -9.11 11.31 1.57
CA THR A 199 -8.17 12.12 0.78
C THR A 199 -8.28 11.89 -0.73
N HIS A 200 -9.16 10.98 -1.16
CA HIS A 200 -9.32 10.58 -2.56
C HIS A 200 -9.52 11.77 -3.50
N ASN A 201 -10.26 12.79 -3.07
CA ASN A 201 -10.60 13.95 -3.91
C ASN A 201 -9.51 15.06 -3.91
N LEU A 202 -8.39 14.88 -3.22
CA LEU A 202 -7.20 15.72 -3.36
C LEU A 202 -6.43 15.30 -4.63
N LYS A 203 -6.90 15.75 -5.79
CA LYS A 203 -6.31 15.44 -7.10
C LYS A 203 -5.70 16.70 -7.72
N SER A 204 -4.39 16.71 -7.95
CA SER A 204 -3.68 17.76 -8.71
C SER A 204 -2.30 17.25 -9.08
N PHE A 205 -1.80 17.69 -10.23
CA PHE A 205 -0.51 17.32 -10.77
C PHE A 205 0.19 18.56 -11.35
N GLU A 206 1.49 18.67 -11.15
CA GLU A 206 2.33 19.70 -11.77
C GLU A 206 3.68 19.09 -12.15
N TYR A 207 4.07 19.22 -13.42
CA TYR A 207 5.39 18.84 -13.87
C TYR A 207 6.39 19.98 -13.64
N MET A 208 7.53 19.66 -13.05
CA MET A 208 8.62 20.58 -12.77
C MET A 208 9.85 20.14 -13.58
N PRO A 209 10.08 20.68 -14.80
CA PRO A 209 11.17 20.23 -15.66
C PRO A 209 12.56 20.45 -15.06
N GLN A 210 12.67 21.36 -14.10
CA GLN A 210 13.86 21.58 -13.29
C GLN A 210 13.42 21.94 -11.86
N TYR A 211 13.91 21.18 -10.89
CA TYR A 211 13.69 21.36 -9.47
C TYR A 211 14.98 21.12 -8.70
N THR A 212 15.19 21.89 -7.64
CA THR A 212 16.37 21.78 -6.78
C THR A 212 15.97 21.70 -5.31
N GLN A 213 16.48 20.70 -4.59
CA GLN A 213 16.29 20.54 -3.14
C GLN A 213 17.57 19.90 -2.56
N GLY A 214 18.30 20.63 -1.71
CA GLY A 214 19.63 20.20 -1.27
C GLY A 214 20.51 19.81 -2.46
N GLU A 215 20.97 18.56 -2.51
CA GLU A 215 21.83 18.04 -3.59
C GLU A 215 21.05 17.55 -4.82
N TYR A 216 19.72 17.47 -4.73
CA TYR A 216 18.91 17.11 -5.89
C TYR A 216 18.86 18.27 -6.89
N SER A 217 19.10 17.96 -8.16
CA SER A 217 18.85 18.87 -9.29
C SER A 217 18.39 18.04 -10.49
N GLY A 218 17.14 18.18 -10.88
CA GLY A 218 16.58 17.44 -12.01
C GLY A 218 15.08 17.65 -12.18
N ARG A 219 14.46 16.78 -12.99
CA ARG A 219 13.01 16.80 -13.23
C ARG A 219 12.27 16.30 -12.00
N ALA A 220 11.22 16.99 -11.60
CA ALA A 220 10.34 16.55 -10.53
C ALA A 220 8.88 16.66 -10.95
N ALA A 221 7.99 16.14 -10.12
CA ALA A 221 6.57 16.39 -10.22
C ALA A 221 6.01 16.68 -8.84
N ARG A 222 5.14 17.70 -8.74
CA ARG A 222 4.26 17.83 -7.58
C ARG A 222 3.00 17.01 -7.83
N VAL A 223 2.59 16.26 -6.82
CA VAL A 223 1.56 15.24 -6.91
C VAL A 223 0.70 15.27 -5.65
N ALA A 224 -0.62 15.36 -5.82
CA ALA A 224 -1.54 15.34 -4.70
C ALA A 224 -1.77 13.92 -4.16
N SER A 225 -2.05 13.80 -2.86
CA SER A 225 -2.17 12.52 -2.15
C SER A 225 -3.28 11.61 -2.67
N GLY A 226 -4.33 12.21 -3.25
CA GLY A 226 -5.48 11.48 -3.76
C GLY A 226 -5.21 10.77 -5.08
N LEU A 227 -4.16 11.13 -5.83
CA LEU A 227 -3.87 10.52 -7.13
C LEU A 227 -3.66 9.00 -7.00
N GLU A 228 -4.19 8.26 -7.97
CA GLU A 228 -4.02 6.83 -8.20
C GLU A 228 -3.00 6.57 -9.32
N SER A 229 -2.42 5.37 -9.36
CA SER A 229 -1.37 5.04 -10.32
C SER A 229 -1.83 5.19 -11.78
N TRP A 230 -3.06 4.79 -12.09
CA TRP A 230 -3.63 4.91 -13.43
C TRP A 230 -3.77 6.36 -13.90
N GLU A 231 -4.03 7.30 -12.97
CA GLU A 231 -4.12 8.73 -13.28
C GLU A 231 -2.73 9.32 -13.58
N MET A 232 -1.67 8.69 -13.10
CA MET A 232 -0.30 9.15 -13.34
C MET A 232 0.18 8.87 -14.76
N PHE A 233 -0.25 7.76 -15.39
CA PHE A 233 0.25 7.37 -16.72
C PHE A 233 -0.05 8.40 -17.82
N PRO A 234 -1.25 9.02 -17.90
CA PRO A 234 -1.50 10.13 -18.82
C PRO A 234 -0.59 11.34 -18.60
N TYR A 235 -0.28 11.70 -17.34
CA TYR A 235 0.67 12.79 -17.05
C TYR A 235 2.10 12.44 -17.47
N MET A 236 2.53 11.20 -17.24
CA MET A 236 3.82 10.69 -17.69
C MET A 236 3.97 10.79 -19.22
N ALA A 237 2.94 10.36 -19.96
CA ALA A 237 2.90 10.46 -21.41
C ALA A 237 2.91 11.91 -21.89
N LEU A 238 2.06 12.77 -21.30
CA LEU A 238 1.93 14.18 -21.67
C LEU A 238 3.25 14.96 -21.51
N HIS A 239 3.98 14.69 -20.43
CA HIS A 239 5.20 15.42 -20.08
C HIS A 239 6.49 14.70 -20.50
N ASN A 240 6.38 13.58 -21.22
CA ASN A 240 7.50 12.77 -21.68
C ASN A 240 8.47 12.45 -20.53
N MET A 241 7.94 11.84 -19.48
CA MET A 241 8.66 11.52 -18.24
C MET A 241 8.18 10.19 -17.66
N THR A 242 8.91 9.68 -16.67
CA THR A 242 8.49 8.56 -15.84
C THR A 242 8.55 8.96 -14.36
N VAL A 243 7.55 8.55 -13.59
CA VAL A 243 7.55 8.62 -12.12
C VAL A 243 7.39 7.22 -11.58
N VAL A 244 8.06 6.89 -10.48
CA VAL A 244 7.95 5.57 -9.85
C VAL A 244 6.63 5.50 -9.08
N VAL A 245 5.75 4.59 -9.53
CA VAL A 245 4.41 4.33 -8.98
C VAL A 245 4.22 2.82 -8.77
N PRO A 246 3.17 2.39 -8.03
CA PRO A 246 2.76 0.99 -8.02
C PRO A 246 2.32 0.54 -9.42
N SER A 247 2.52 -0.74 -9.75
CA SER A 247 1.91 -1.37 -10.93
C SER A 247 0.41 -1.63 -10.77
N GLY A 248 -0.10 -1.65 -9.53
CA GLY A 248 -1.52 -1.74 -9.21
C GLY A 248 -2.26 -0.46 -9.60
N TYR A 249 -2.97 -0.49 -10.73
CA TYR A 249 -3.60 0.68 -11.36
C TYR A 249 -4.33 1.60 -10.38
N THR A 250 -5.10 1.05 -9.44
CA THR A 250 -5.93 1.84 -8.50
C THR A 250 -5.29 2.07 -7.12
N VAL A 251 -4.04 1.68 -6.93
CA VAL A 251 -3.30 1.98 -5.71
C VAL A 251 -2.96 3.47 -5.71
N GLY A 252 -3.10 4.12 -4.55
CA GLY A 252 -2.72 5.52 -4.34
C GLY A 252 -1.23 5.63 -4.00
N PRO A 253 -0.33 6.00 -4.94
CA PRO A 253 1.12 6.10 -4.71
C PRO A 253 1.48 6.97 -3.51
N TYR A 254 0.86 8.13 -3.36
CA TYR A 254 1.28 9.14 -2.37
C TYR A 254 0.52 9.03 -1.03
N GLY A 255 0.01 7.84 -0.74
CA GLY A 255 -0.58 7.46 0.55
C GLY A 255 0.17 6.31 1.20
N GLY A 256 -0.55 5.24 1.56
CA GLY A 256 0.02 4.10 2.29
C GLY A 256 1.13 3.35 1.55
N TRP A 257 1.06 3.27 0.21
CA TRP A 257 2.10 2.64 -0.60
C TRP A 257 3.48 3.28 -0.33
N MET A 258 3.61 4.59 -0.53
CA MET A 258 4.85 5.32 -0.22
C MET A 258 5.18 5.28 1.27
N ALA A 259 4.19 5.49 2.15
CA ALA A 259 4.43 5.58 3.58
C ALA A 259 4.96 4.27 4.20
N GLY A 260 4.61 3.11 3.63
CA GLY A 260 5.14 1.80 4.06
C GLY A 260 6.41 1.34 3.32
N GLY A 261 6.81 2.03 2.24
CA GLY A 261 8.01 1.71 1.46
C GLY A 261 7.76 1.80 -0.04
N GLY A 262 6.79 1.05 -0.55
CA GLY A 262 6.33 1.14 -1.93
C GLY A 262 7.25 0.42 -2.91
N HIS A 263 7.12 -0.89 -3.06
CA HIS A 263 7.84 -1.58 -4.11
C HIS A 263 7.31 -1.21 -5.51
N SER A 264 8.16 -1.34 -6.51
CA SER A 264 7.86 -1.06 -7.91
C SER A 264 8.75 -1.92 -8.81
N LEU A 265 8.28 -2.22 -10.01
CA LEU A 265 9.09 -2.91 -11.03
C LEU A 265 10.26 -2.04 -11.53
N LEU A 266 10.22 -0.73 -11.26
CA LEU A 266 11.35 0.19 -11.45
C LEU A 266 12.29 0.27 -10.25
N GLY A 267 12.05 -0.52 -9.18
CA GLY A 267 12.79 -0.46 -7.93
C GLY A 267 14.29 -0.73 -8.08
N SER A 268 14.67 -1.65 -8.96
CA SER A 268 16.07 -1.98 -9.27
C SER A 268 16.80 -0.87 -10.05
N LEU A 269 16.06 0.11 -10.58
CA LEU A 269 16.62 1.24 -11.33
C LEU A 269 16.60 2.54 -10.52
N TYR A 270 15.50 2.84 -9.84
CA TYR A 270 15.23 4.14 -9.21
C TYR A 270 14.95 4.09 -7.70
N GLY A 271 15.07 2.92 -7.07
CA GLY A 271 14.70 2.72 -5.67
C GLY A 271 13.20 2.61 -5.45
N MET A 272 12.78 2.52 -4.19
CA MET A 272 11.38 2.33 -3.80
C MET A 272 10.57 3.63 -3.86
N GLY A 273 9.26 3.54 -3.69
CA GLY A 273 8.33 4.65 -3.57
C GLY A 273 8.72 5.66 -2.50
N ALA A 274 9.13 5.18 -1.33
CA ALA A 274 9.64 5.98 -0.22
C ALA A 274 10.98 6.67 -0.54
N ASP A 275 11.67 6.30 -1.61
CA ASP A 275 12.91 6.96 -2.05
C ASP A 275 12.64 8.17 -2.96
N GLN A 276 11.41 8.33 -3.45
CA GLN A 276 11.06 9.34 -4.46
C GLN A 276 10.73 10.74 -3.92
N PRO A 277 10.06 10.90 -2.75
CA PRO A 277 9.69 12.22 -2.27
C PRO A 277 10.91 13.06 -1.94
N LEU A 278 10.96 14.27 -2.48
CA LEU A 278 11.91 15.33 -2.16
C LEU A 278 11.36 16.29 -1.10
N SER A 279 10.03 16.41 -1.03
CA SER A 279 9.29 17.20 -0.05
C SER A 279 7.89 16.62 0.12
N LEU A 280 7.35 16.69 1.34
CA LEU A 280 6.00 16.24 1.70
C LEU A 280 5.24 17.39 2.36
N GLN A 281 3.98 17.58 1.97
CA GLN A 281 3.05 18.50 2.64
C GLN A 281 2.09 17.70 3.52
N VAL A 282 2.01 18.08 4.81
CA VAL A 282 1.46 17.22 5.85
C VAL A 282 0.64 18.03 6.84
N VAL A 283 -0.53 17.51 7.23
CA VAL A 283 -1.25 17.97 8.43
C VAL A 283 -0.86 17.08 9.61
N THR A 284 -0.16 17.66 10.60
CA THR A 284 0.34 16.97 11.80
C THR A 284 -0.73 16.84 12.90
N ALA A 285 -0.45 16.09 13.97
CA ALA A 285 -1.44 15.79 15.01
C ALA A 285 -1.93 17.03 15.77
N ASN A 286 -1.12 18.09 15.81
CA ASN A 286 -1.48 19.40 16.33
C ASN A 286 -2.38 20.23 15.36
N GLY A 287 -2.72 19.68 14.18
CA GLY A 287 -3.54 20.30 13.14
C GLY A 287 -2.81 21.25 12.21
N ARG A 288 -1.51 21.48 12.38
CA ARG A 288 -0.75 22.41 11.54
C ARG A 288 -0.43 21.78 10.18
N PHE A 289 -0.50 22.59 9.14
CA PHE A 289 -0.03 22.24 7.79
C PHE A 289 1.44 22.61 7.67
N VAL A 290 2.30 21.63 7.44
CA VAL A 290 3.76 21.79 7.46
C VAL A 290 4.40 21.12 6.25
N THR A 291 5.56 21.64 5.87
CA THR A 291 6.46 20.99 4.91
C THR A 291 7.46 20.12 5.66
N ALA A 292 7.61 18.87 5.22
CA ALA A 292 8.62 17.93 5.68
C ALA A 292 9.55 17.58 4.51
N ASP A 293 10.82 17.94 4.63
CA ASP A 293 11.85 17.78 3.60
C ASP A 293 13.25 17.58 4.27
N PRO A 294 14.35 17.40 3.51
CA PRO A 294 15.69 17.22 4.08
C PRO A 294 16.24 18.37 4.95
N GLU A 295 15.64 19.56 4.88
CA GLU A 295 16.02 20.78 5.60
C GLU A 295 15.01 21.17 6.68
N THR A 296 13.73 20.84 6.50
CA THR A 296 12.59 21.26 7.33
C THR A 296 11.84 20.04 7.89
N ASN A 297 11.57 19.98 9.20
CA ASN A 297 10.90 18.84 9.86
C ASN A 297 11.52 17.47 9.47
N LYS A 298 12.86 17.38 9.54
CA LYS A 298 13.66 16.27 8.98
C LYS A 298 13.32 14.91 9.57
N ASP A 299 13.00 14.86 10.85
CA ASP A 299 12.60 13.66 11.57
C ASP A 299 11.24 13.14 11.08
N LEU A 300 10.26 14.05 10.95
CA LEU A 300 8.96 13.75 10.34
C LEU A 300 9.11 13.30 8.88
N TYR A 301 9.97 13.97 8.11
CA TYR A 301 10.28 13.61 6.73
C TYR A 301 10.85 12.19 6.61
N HIS A 302 11.79 11.83 7.50
CA HIS A 302 12.33 10.48 7.57
C HIS A 302 11.22 9.45 7.88
N ALA A 303 10.40 9.71 8.89
CA ALA A 303 9.34 8.81 9.33
C ALA A 303 8.23 8.60 8.28
N LEU A 304 7.84 9.65 7.55
CA LEU A 304 6.81 9.53 6.50
C LEU A 304 7.27 8.74 5.27
N ARG A 305 8.57 8.50 5.12
CA ARG A 305 9.16 7.73 4.01
C ARG A 305 9.50 6.31 4.45
N GLY A 306 8.49 5.48 4.71
CA GLY A 306 8.67 4.06 5.07
C GLY A 306 8.35 3.70 6.52
N GLY A 307 8.02 4.68 7.38
CA GLY A 307 7.70 4.46 8.80
C GLY A 307 6.30 3.89 9.03
N GLY A 308 5.54 3.62 7.97
CA GLY A 308 4.22 3.01 8.00
C GLY A 308 3.08 4.02 7.78
N PRO A 309 1.95 3.55 7.20
CA PRO A 309 0.77 4.40 6.98
C PRO A 309 0.10 4.83 8.28
N GLY A 310 -0.61 5.96 8.25
CA GLY A 310 -1.54 6.35 9.32
C GLY A 310 -0.92 6.67 10.67
N SER A 311 0.39 6.91 10.75
CA SER A 311 1.12 7.06 12.02
C SER A 311 1.56 8.48 12.36
N TYR A 312 1.94 9.31 11.38
CA TYR A 312 2.64 10.58 11.67
C TYR A 312 1.90 11.84 11.23
N GLY A 313 0.88 11.71 10.39
CA GLY A 313 0.17 12.85 9.81
C GLY A 313 -0.67 12.46 8.60
N VAL A 314 -1.43 13.43 8.10
CA VAL A 314 -2.16 13.32 6.82
C VAL A 314 -1.33 13.99 5.73
N VAL A 315 -0.73 13.19 4.84
CA VAL A 315 -0.04 13.70 3.65
C VAL A 315 -1.09 14.22 2.67
N THR A 316 -0.92 15.45 2.17
CA THR A 316 -1.84 16.08 1.19
C THR A 316 -1.21 16.20 -0.19
N SER A 317 0.11 16.36 -0.26
CA SER A 317 0.87 16.33 -1.52
C SER A 317 2.34 15.99 -1.28
N ALA A 318 3.03 15.66 -2.36
CA ALA A 318 4.47 15.45 -2.39
C ALA A 318 5.08 16.16 -3.60
N ILE A 319 6.36 16.53 -3.51
CA ILE A 319 7.21 16.72 -4.68
C ILE A 319 8.05 15.46 -4.80
N VAL A 320 7.97 14.78 -5.94
CA VAL A 320 8.67 13.51 -6.19
C VAL A 320 9.62 13.64 -7.38
N LYS A 321 10.66 12.80 -7.38
CA LYS A 321 11.57 12.66 -8.54
C LYS A 321 10.79 12.26 -9.79
N ALA A 322 11.17 12.83 -10.92
CA ALA A 322 10.76 12.40 -12.25
C ALA A 322 12.00 12.06 -13.08
N TYR A 323 11.84 11.13 -14.01
CA TYR A 323 12.91 10.57 -14.82
C TYR A 323 12.59 10.76 -16.30
N PRO A 324 13.60 10.67 -17.20
CA PRO A 324 13.34 10.50 -18.62
C PRO A 324 12.37 9.33 -18.88
N PRO A 325 11.59 9.40 -19.97
CA PRO A 325 10.63 8.34 -20.30
C PRO A 325 11.38 7.03 -20.51
N ILE A 326 10.87 5.94 -19.93
CA ILE A 326 11.46 4.61 -20.09
C ILE A 326 10.44 3.64 -20.65
N ILE A 327 10.86 2.86 -21.65
CA ILE A 327 10.10 1.72 -22.15
C ILE A 327 10.46 0.52 -21.28
N VAL A 328 9.46 -0.22 -20.82
CA VAL A 328 9.65 -1.48 -20.11
C VAL A 328 9.29 -2.61 -21.05
N THR A 329 10.21 -3.52 -21.32
CA THR A 329 9.94 -4.74 -22.11
C THR A 329 9.68 -5.91 -21.17
N ALA A 330 8.61 -6.65 -21.43
CA ALA A 330 8.15 -7.77 -20.64
C ALA A 330 8.30 -9.10 -21.40
N ALA A 331 8.72 -10.16 -20.70
CA ALA A 331 8.76 -11.52 -21.21
C ALA A 331 7.99 -12.47 -20.27
N PRO A 332 7.08 -13.31 -20.78
CA PRO A 332 6.34 -14.27 -19.97
C PRO A 332 7.11 -15.58 -19.79
N LEU A 333 6.82 -16.29 -18.69
CA LEU A 333 7.14 -17.71 -18.54
C LEU A 333 6.05 -18.38 -17.69
N SER A 334 5.40 -19.38 -18.25
CA SER A 334 4.32 -20.12 -17.57
C SER A 334 4.37 -21.60 -17.92
N PHE A 335 4.08 -22.46 -16.94
CA PHE A 335 3.94 -23.90 -17.09
C PHE A 335 3.08 -24.47 -15.97
N ASN A 336 2.42 -25.61 -16.22
CA ASN A 336 1.54 -26.28 -15.27
C ASN A 336 2.00 -27.72 -15.02
N LEU A 337 1.80 -28.21 -13.81
CA LEU A 337 1.81 -29.65 -13.50
C LEU A 337 0.37 -30.14 -13.49
N PHE A 338 0.08 -31.24 -14.19
CA PHE A 338 -1.21 -31.89 -14.13
C PHE A 338 -1.09 -33.34 -13.64
N SER A 339 -1.77 -33.65 -12.55
CA SER A 339 -1.86 -34.99 -11.97
C SER A 339 -3.34 -35.41 -11.84
N GLY A 340 -3.94 -35.88 -12.94
CA GLY A 340 -5.33 -36.35 -12.97
C GLY A 340 -5.85 -36.65 -14.38
N PRO A 341 -7.11 -37.04 -14.56
CA PRO A 341 -7.80 -37.03 -15.86
C PRO A 341 -8.25 -35.61 -16.21
N LEU A 342 -7.98 -35.18 -17.45
CA LEU A 342 -8.18 -33.80 -17.97
C LEU A 342 -9.56 -33.23 -17.62
N SER A 343 -9.60 -32.25 -16.71
CA SER A 343 -10.74 -31.34 -16.54
C SER A 343 -10.21 -29.91 -16.58
N VAL A 344 -10.27 -29.33 -17.77
CA VAL A 344 -9.85 -27.94 -18.01
C VAL A 344 -11.02 -27.02 -17.68
N SER A 345 -11.23 -26.71 -16.40
CA SER A 345 -12.17 -25.64 -16.03
C SER A 345 -11.87 -25.07 -14.64
N SER A 346 -10.87 -24.19 -14.56
CA SER A 346 -10.81 -23.03 -13.64
C SER A 346 -9.37 -22.54 -13.43
N ILE A 347 -8.81 -21.81 -14.39
CA ILE A 347 -7.71 -20.88 -14.09
C ILE A 347 -8.09 -19.50 -14.60
N THR A 348 -9.07 -18.88 -13.93
CA THR A 348 -9.56 -17.54 -14.25
C THR A 348 -9.01 -16.48 -13.29
N ASP A 349 -7.69 -16.45 -13.10
CA ASP A 349 -7.03 -15.22 -12.61
C ASP A 349 -6.36 -14.57 -13.82
N ALA A 350 -6.99 -13.52 -14.33
CA ALA A 350 -6.57 -12.76 -15.49
C ALA A 350 -5.41 -11.82 -15.13
N HIS A 351 -4.18 -12.32 -15.17
CA HIS A 351 -3.02 -11.45 -15.33
C HIS A 351 -2.77 -11.26 -16.84
N PRO A 352 -2.75 -10.03 -17.37
CA PRO A 352 -2.72 -9.74 -18.81
C PRO A 352 -1.39 -10.07 -19.52
N SER A 353 -0.48 -10.83 -18.89
CA SER A 353 0.87 -11.11 -19.39
C SER A 353 1.35 -12.55 -19.14
N ALA A 354 0.46 -13.48 -18.82
CA ALA A 354 0.83 -14.91 -18.87
C ALA A 354 0.98 -15.34 -20.33
N ALA A 355 1.86 -16.30 -20.63
CA ALA A 355 1.89 -16.91 -21.96
C ALA A 355 0.49 -17.44 -22.32
N ASP A 356 0.05 -17.20 -23.56
CA ASP A 356 -1.33 -17.48 -24.02
C ASP A 356 -1.72 -18.97 -23.93
N ASP A 357 -0.74 -19.87 -23.80
CA ASP A 357 -0.95 -21.30 -23.61
C ASP A 357 0.16 -21.93 -22.73
N PRO A 358 -0.04 -22.07 -21.41
CA PRO A 358 0.98 -22.63 -20.52
C PRO A 358 1.21 -24.13 -20.79
N VAL A 359 2.46 -24.51 -20.99
CA VAL A 359 2.87 -25.90 -21.21
C VAL A 359 2.50 -26.76 -20.00
N THR A 360 1.89 -27.92 -20.25
CA THR A 360 1.56 -28.88 -19.20
C THR A 360 2.59 -30.00 -19.15
N VAL A 361 3.14 -30.25 -17.97
CA VAL A 361 4.05 -31.36 -17.68
C VAL A 361 3.38 -32.36 -16.74
N ASN A 362 3.86 -33.60 -16.76
CA ASN A 362 3.41 -34.70 -15.90
C ASN A 362 4.45 -35.15 -14.86
N ASP A 363 5.68 -34.62 -14.94
CA ASP A 363 6.75 -34.88 -13.99
C ASP A 363 6.76 -33.79 -12.91
N THR A 364 6.54 -34.22 -11.66
CA THR A 364 6.49 -33.34 -10.49
C THR A 364 7.86 -32.72 -10.19
N GLU A 365 8.94 -33.48 -10.33
CA GLU A 365 10.28 -32.98 -10.03
C GLU A 365 10.79 -32.07 -11.14
N ALA A 366 10.40 -32.31 -12.40
CA ALA A 366 10.65 -31.36 -13.49
C ALA A 366 9.97 -30.01 -13.24
N PHE A 367 8.69 -30.02 -12.82
CA PHE A 367 7.95 -28.80 -12.47
C PHE A 367 8.65 -27.99 -11.37
N TRP A 368 8.97 -28.64 -10.25
CA TRP A 368 9.60 -27.96 -9.12
C TRP A 368 11.04 -27.54 -9.41
N SER A 369 11.77 -28.28 -10.24
CA SER A 369 13.10 -27.88 -10.71
C SER A 369 13.05 -26.65 -11.61
N ALA A 370 12.08 -26.58 -12.53
CA ALA A 370 11.87 -25.40 -13.38
C ALA A 370 11.43 -24.17 -12.56
N HIS A 371 10.56 -24.37 -11.56
CA HIS A 371 10.22 -23.35 -10.56
C HIS A 371 11.49 -22.82 -9.87
N ASN A 372 12.36 -23.71 -9.39
CA ASN A 372 13.58 -23.30 -8.71
C ASN A 372 14.53 -22.54 -9.64
N LEU A 373 14.65 -22.96 -10.91
CA LEU A 373 15.43 -22.23 -11.91
C LEU A 373 14.93 -20.81 -12.13
N TYR A 374 13.61 -20.60 -12.17
CA TYR A 374 13.05 -19.24 -12.26
C TYR A 374 13.55 -18.36 -11.11
N TYR A 375 13.41 -18.83 -9.86
CA TYR A 375 13.83 -18.05 -8.70
C TYR A 375 15.34 -17.81 -8.73
N TYR A 376 16.13 -18.83 -9.03
CA TYR A 376 17.58 -18.68 -9.15
C TYR A 376 17.97 -17.63 -10.21
N PHE A 377 17.33 -17.67 -11.37
CA PHE A 377 17.56 -16.73 -12.47
C PHE A 377 17.12 -15.30 -12.17
N GLY A 378 16.16 -15.11 -11.26
CA GLY A 378 15.73 -13.80 -10.78
C GLY A 378 16.89 -12.91 -10.30
N LYS A 379 17.97 -13.51 -9.76
CA LYS A 379 19.21 -12.80 -9.40
C LYS A 379 19.86 -12.11 -10.61
N ALA A 380 20.01 -12.79 -11.73
CA ALA A 380 20.62 -12.23 -12.94
C ALA A 380 19.75 -11.11 -13.53
N VAL A 381 18.43 -11.26 -13.45
CA VAL A 381 17.48 -10.23 -13.92
C VAL A 381 17.70 -8.91 -13.18
N VAL A 382 17.77 -8.95 -11.84
CA VAL A 382 17.88 -7.73 -11.03
C VAL A 382 19.30 -7.17 -11.00
N ASP A 383 20.33 -8.02 -11.03
CA ASP A 383 21.73 -7.58 -10.92
C ASP A 383 22.31 -7.16 -12.28
N ASP A 384 22.09 -7.95 -13.33
CA ASP A 384 22.75 -7.76 -14.63
C ASP A 384 21.90 -6.92 -15.59
N ALA A 385 20.57 -6.97 -15.45
CA ALA A 385 19.65 -6.28 -16.36
C ALA A 385 18.93 -5.08 -15.72
N ASN A 386 19.09 -4.84 -14.42
CA ASN A 386 18.28 -3.89 -13.62
C ASN A 386 16.76 -4.11 -13.79
N GLY A 387 16.38 -5.36 -14.05
CA GLY A 387 14.98 -5.74 -14.21
C GLY A 387 14.28 -6.01 -12.89
N ALA A 388 13.08 -6.54 -13.02
CA ALA A 388 12.30 -7.11 -11.92
C ALA A 388 11.60 -8.37 -12.42
N THR A 389 11.21 -9.24 -11.50
CA THR A 389 10.37 -10.40 -11.83
C THR A 389 9.12 -10.40 -10.98
N TYR A 390 8.07 -11.01 -11.49
CA TYR A 390 6.78 -11.19 -10.82
C TYR A 390 6.31 -12.62 -11.08
N SER A 391 6.04 -13.42 -10.05
CA SER A 391 5.59 -14.82 -10.20
C SER A 391 4.40 -15.16 -9.32
N TYR A 392 3.58 -16.11 -9.76
CA TYR A 392 2.63 -16.82 -8.93
C TYR A 392 2.85 -18.31 -9.09
N VAL A 393 2.81 -19.02 -7.98
CA VAL A 393 2.69 -20.48 -7.96
C VAL A 393 1.52 -20.87 -7.07
N SER A 394 0.67 -21.77 -7.54
CA SER A 394 -0.58 -22.13 -6.87
C SER A 394 -0.96 -23.57 -7.13
N ARG A 395 -1.58 -24.20 -6.13
CA ARG A 395 -2.22 -25.50 -6.28
C ARG A 395 -3.55 -25.35 -7.01
N THR A 396 -3.76 -26.14 -8.06
CA THR A 396 -5.00 -26.13 -8.88
C THR A 396 -5.91 -27.33 -8.64
N GLY A 397 -5.52 -28.24 -7.74
CA GLY A 397 -6.33 -29.40 -7.31
C GLY A 397 -5.71 -30.74 -7.70
N ASN A 398 -6.07 -31.82 -7.00
CA ASN A 398 -5.61 -33.20 -7.28
C ASN A 398 -4.08 -33.41 -7.39
N GLY A 399 -3.27 -32.53 -6.77
CA GLY A 399 -1.79 -32.56 -6.88
C GLY A 399 -1.24 -31.78 -8.07
N SER A 400 -2.11 -31.05 -8.79
CA SER A 400 -1.76 -30.18 -9.91
C SER A 400 -1.38 -28.79 -9.41
N TYR A 401 -0.50 -28.12 -10.16
CA TYR A 401 0.01 -26.79 -9.85
C TYR A 401 0.10 -25.93 -11.11
N SER A 402 -0.03 -24.62 -10.94
CA SER A 402 0.23 -23.63 -11.99
C SER A 402 1.38 -22.73 -11.56
N PHE A 403 2.34 -22.51 -12.45
CA PHE A 403 3.37 -21.50 -12.33
C PHE A 403 3.19 -20.48 -13.44
N ARG A 404 3.13 -19.19 -13.07
CA ARG A 404 2.97 -18.07 -14.01
C ARG A 404 3.93 -16.97 -13.60
N SER A 405 4.58 -16.34 -14.57
CA SER A 405 5.49 -15.24 -14.28
C SER A 405 5.63 -14.26 -15.43
N THR A 406 6.12 -13.08 -15.08
CA THR A 406 6.55 -12.04 -16.01
C THR A 406 7.88 -11.49 -15.54
N PHE A 407 8.79 -11.31 -16.49
CA PHE A 407 10.05 -10.60 -16.33
C PHE A 407 9.91 -9.22 -16.95
N GLU A 408 10.32 -8.17 -16.24
CA GLU A 408 10.30 -6.80 -16.76
C GLU A 408 11.72 -6.23 -16.83
N PHE A 409 12.04 -5.61 -17.96
CA PHE A 409 13.35 -5.10 -18.30
C PHE A 409 13.25 -3.62 -18.73
N PRO A 410 13.42 -2.68 -17.79
CA PRO A 410 13.40 -1.25 -18.11
C PRO A 410 14.55 -0.86 -19.05
N GLY A 411 14.22 -0.15 -20.13
CA GLY A 411 15.19 0.39 -21.10
C GLY A 411 15.85 -0.64 -22.01
N LYS A 412 15.38 -1.89 -22.04
CA LYS A 412 15.87 -2.94 -22.95
C LYS A 412 14.97 -3.06 -24.18
N THR A 413 15.54 -3.46 -25.30
CA THR A 413 14.78 -3.75 -26.53
C THR A 413 14.28 -5.19 -26.54
N ILE A 414 13.26 -5.47 -27.36
CA ILE A 414 12.71 -6.83 -27.55
C ILE A 414 13.82 -7.85 -27.90
N PRO A 415 14.73 -7.61 -28.87
CA PRO A 415 15.81 -8.55 -29.16
C PRO A 415 16.78 -8.78 -27.99
N GLN A 416 17.09 -7.73 -27.21
CA GLN A 416 17.95 -7.86 -26.02
C GLN A 416 17.29 -8.74 -24.96
N VAL A 417 16.01 -8.54 -24.69
CA VAL A 417 15.27 -9.36 -23.72
C VAL A 417 15.14 -10.79 -24.22
N LYS A 418 14.81 -11.01 -25.49
CA LYS A 418 14.67 -12.35 -26.06
C LYS A 418 15.98 -13.15 -25.97
N ALA A 419 17.10 -12.51 -26.26
CA ALA A 419 18.43 -13.11 -26.12
C ALA A 419 18.78 -13.42 -24.65
N PHE A 420 18.48 -12.50 -23.73
CA PHE A 420 18.73 -12.69 -22.29
C PHE A 420 17.92 -13.86 -21.72
N MET A 421 16.64 -13.95 -22.09
CA MET A 421 15.74 -15.01 -21.62
C MET A 421 16.09 -16.39 -22.17
N GLN A 422 16.78 -16.46 -23.32
CA GLN A 422 17.12 -17.74 -23.96
C GLN A 422 17.91 -18.68 -23.03
N THR A 423 18.77 -18.15 -22.16
CA THR A 423 19.51 -18.96 -21.18
C THR A 423 18.59 -19.68 -20.21
N LEU A 424 17.58 -19.00 -19.65
CA LEU A 424 16.61 -19.63 -18.76
C LEU A 424 15.74 -20.62 -19.53
N ILE A 425 15.26 -20.25 -20.71
CA ILE A 425 14.38 -21.11 -21.53
C ILE A 425 15.09 -22.41 -21.90
N SER A 426 16.35 -22.37 -22.32
CA SER A 426 17.13 -23.57 -22.60
C SER A 426 17.28 -24.46 -21.35
N ALA A 427 17.62 -23.87 -20.20
CA ALA A 427 17.77 -24.63 -18.95
C ALA A 427 16.46 -25.27 -18.46
N VAL A 428 15.32 -24.59 -18.65
CA VAL A 428 13.98 -25.15 -18.32
C VAL A 428 13.61 -26.29 -19.28
N ASN A 429 13.94 -26.15 -20.58
CA ASN A 429 13.70 -27.20 -21.57
C ASN A 429 14.55 -28.45 -21.29
N ASP A 430 15.79 -28.30 -20.84
CA ASP A 430 16.69 -29.41 -20.47
C ASP A 430 16.14 -30.23 -19.28
N LEU A 431 15.24 -29.65 -18.47
CA LEU A 431 14.52 -30.36 -17.39
C LEU A 431 13.27 -31.12 -17.90
N GLY A 432 12.99 -31.12 -19.20
CA GLY A 432 11.79 -31.75 -19.75
C GLY A 432 10.53 -30.89 -19.65
N VAL A 433 10.67 -29.58 -19.47
CA VAL A 433 9.55 -28.61 -19.46
C VAL A 433 9.61 -27.78 -20.75
N PRO A 434 8.96 -28.20 -21.85
CA PRO A 434 9.23 -27.67 -23.20
C PRO A 434 8.55 -26.32 -23.47
N VAL A 435 8.98 -25.27 -22.77
CA VAL A 435 8.50 -23.90 -22.94
C VAL A 435 9.10 -23.22 -24.17
N LYS A 436 8.32 -22.32 -24.77
CA LYS A 436 8.77 -21.46 -25.87
C LYS A 436 9.38 -20.17 -25.34
N ASN A 437 10.40 -19.66 -26.04
CA ASN A 437 10.87 -18.29 -25.86
C ASN A 437 9.97 -17.35 -26.67
N GLU A 438 8.81 -17.03 -26.10
CA GLU A 438 7.83 -16.11 -26.70
C GLU A 438 8.47 -14.74 -26.99
N ASP A 439 7.97 -14.04 -28.01
CA ASP A 439 8.45 -12.69 -28.32
C ASP A 439 8.13 -11.73 -27.15
N PRO A 440 9.15 -11.06 -26.56
CA PRO A 440 8.90 -10.04 -25.56
C PRO A 440 8.04 -8.91 -26.11
N THR A 441 7.24 -8.29 -25.26
CA THR A 441 6.34 -7.18 -25.62
C THR A 441 6.65 -5.93 -24.81
N VAL A 442 6.18 -4.76 -25.25
CA VAL A 442 6.21 -3.57 -24.40
C VAL A 442 5.17 -3.76 -23.29
N SER A 443 5.60 -3.64 -22.04
CA SER A 443 4.75 -3.79 -20.87
C SER A 443 3.61 -2.77 -20.91
N THR A 444 2.39 -3.28 -20.82
CA THR A 444 1.19 -2.45 -20.73
C THR A 444 0.99 -1.90 -19.32
N SER A 445 1.66 -2.45 -18.30
CA SER A 445 1.61 -1.99 -16.91
C SER A 445 2.00 -0.52 -16.73
N TRP A 446 2.73 0.04 -17.71
CA TRP A 446 3.27 1.41 -17.68
C TRP A 446 2.70 2.32 -18.77
N THR A 447 1.83 1.80 -19.63
CA THR A 447 1.32 2.50 -20.82
C THR A 447 -0.19 2.35 -20.99
N SER A 448 -0.82 1.42 -20.28
CA SER A 448 -2.25 1.18 -20.32
C SER A 448 -3.01 2.30 -19.62
N MET A 449 -3.73 3.08 -20.42
CA MET A 449 -4.72 4.04 -19.96
C MET A 449 -6.09 3.38 -19.67
N ARG A 450 -6.18 2.04 -19.62
CA ARG A 450 -7.46 1.32 -19.47
C ARG A 450 -8.07 1.57 -18.10
N ASP A 451 -8.97 2.55 -18.01
CA ASP A 451 -10.01 2.84 -17.00
C ASP A 451 -9.73 2.62 -15.50
N GLY A 452 -8.48 2.35 -15.10
CA GLY A 452 -8.11 2.02 -13.73
C GLY A 452 -8.77 0.71 -13.23
N LYS A 453 -8.71 -0.39 -13.99
CA LYS A 453 -9.16 -1.69 -13.45
C LYS A 453 -8.11 -2.24 -12.47
N GLY A 454 -8.43 -2.28 -11.18
CA GLY A 454 -7.58 -2.87 -10.14
C GLY A 454 -8.30 -3.93 -9.30
N ASP A 455 -7.87 -4.09 -8.06
CA ASP A 455 -8.37 -5.13 -7.14
C ASP A 455 -9.81 -4.86 -6.69
N THR A 456 -10.55 -5.94 -6.45
CA THR A 456 -11.91 -5.92 -5.90
C THR A 456 -11.92 -6.42 -4.46
N PRO A 457 -12.95 -6.09 -3.66
CA PRO A 457 -13.00 -6.52 -2.27
C PRO A 457 -12.84 -8.02 -2.08
N GLY A 458 -11.95 -8.40 -1.18
CA GLY A 458 -11.66 -9.78 -0.83
C GLY A 458 -11.63 -10.00 0.69
N SER A 459 -11.75 -11.27 1.09
CA SER A 459 -11.53 -11.72 2.48
C SER A 459 -10.22 -12.51 2.63
N SER A 460 -9.42 -12.60 1.56
CA SER A 460 -8.13 -13.29 1.59
C SER A 460 -7.19 -12.63 2.60
N ARG A 461 -6.46 -13.47 3.31
CA ARG A 461 -5.41 -13.04 4.23
C ARG A 461 -4.05 -13.13 3.55
N PHE A 462 -3.16 -12.25 3.99
CA PHE A 462 -1.86 -12.03 3.41
C PHE A 462 -0.81 -12.19 4.51
N SER A 463 0.29 -12.84 4.20
CA SER A 463 1.53 -12.76 4.97
C SER A 463 2.68 -12.56 3.98
N SER A 464 3.77 -11.96 4.39
CA SER A 464 4.92 -11.76 3.49
C SER A 464 6.26 -11.97 4.14
N ARG A 465 7.28 -12.05 3.29
CA ARG A 465 8.66 -12.13 3.69
C ARG A 465 9.58 -11.46 2.69
N ILE A 466 10.56 -10.73 3.22
CA ILE A 466 11.72 -10.25 2.46
C ILE A 466 12.82 -11.30 2.59
N PHE A 467 13.22 -11.87 1.46
CA PHE A 467 14.24 -12.90 1.37
C PHE A 467 15.62 -12.25 1.16
N PRO A 468 16.56 -12.47 2.10
CA PRO A 468 17.92 -11.96 1.99
C PRO A 468 18.65 -12.48 0.75
N ARG A 469 19.55 -11.67 0.17
CA ARG A 469 20.37 -12.06 -0.97
C ARG A 469 21.21 -13.33 -0.74
N LYS A 470 21.71 -13.55 0.49
CA LYS A 470 22.47 -14.75 0.86
C LYS A 470 21.75 -16.06 0.53
N ASN A 471 20.42 -16.05 0.46
CA ASN A 471 19.62 -17.22 0.08
C ASN A 471 19.89 -17.68 -1.36
N TRP A 472 20.47 -16.82 -2.22
CA TRP A 472 20.92 -17.18 -3.58
C TRP A 472 22.43 -17.38 -3.69
N GLU A 473 23.20 -17.02 -2.67
CA GLU A 473 24.67 -17.12 -2.67
C GLU A 473 25.13 -18.44 -2.02
N ASP A 474 24.33 -19.00 -1.13
CA ASP A 474 24.53 -20.33 -0.53
C ASP A 474 23.57 -21.34 -1.17
N LYS A 475 24.14 -22.35 -1.85
CA LYS A 475 23.36 -23.41 -2.54
C LYS A 475 22.51 -24.24 -1.59
N ALA A 476 23.01 -24.56 -0.39
CA ALA A 476 22.25 -25.34 0.58
C ALA A 476 21.07 -24.52 1.12
N LEU A 477 21.31 -23.25 1.43
CA LEU A 477 20.26 -22.33 1.89
C LEU A 477 19.23 -22.07 0.78
N PHE A 478 19.66 -21.93 -0.48
CA PHE A 478 18.76 -21.80 -1.63
C PHE A 478 17.81 -22.99 -1.72
N ASN A 479 18.35 -24.21 -1.64
CA ASN A 479 17.55 -25.43 -1.70
C ASN A 479 16.55 -25.53 -0.54
N GLN A 480 16.97 -25.18 0.68
CA GLN A 480 16.07 -25.12 1.84
C GLN A 480 14.97 -24.06 1.66
N THR A 481 15.31 -22.92 1.07
CA THR A 481 14.36 -21.84 0.76
C THR A 481 13.29 -22.32 -0.22
N MET A 482 13.71 -22.91 -1.34
CA MET A 482 12.81 -23.44 -2.35
C MET A 482 11.94 -24.58 -1.80
N TRP A 483 12.49 -25.41 -0.92
CA TRP A 483 11.72 -26.46 -0.24
C TRP A 483 10.62 -25.89 0.66
N ALA A 484 10.93 -24.88 1.48
CA ALA A 484 9.93 -24.22 2.33
C ALA A 484 8.81 -23.57 1.50
N ILE A 485 9.14 -22.98 0.34
CA ILE A 485 8.17 -22.45 -0.61
C ILE A 485 7.28 -23.58 -1.17
N ARG A 486 7.89 -24.67 -1.67
CA ARG A 486 7.17 -25.84 -2.17
C ARG A 486 6.19 -26.38 -1.13
N GLU A 487 6.64 -26.66 0.09
CA GLU A 487 5.76 -27.17 1.16
C GLU A 487 4.57 -26.25 1.43
N THR A 488 4.79 -24.94 1.40
CA THR A 488 3.73 -23.93 1.59
C THR A 488 2.69 -24.00 0.46
N VAL A 489 3.14 -24.14 -0.78
CA VAL A 489 2.23 -24.25 -1.94
C VAL A 489 1.51 -25.59 -1.98
N GLU A 490 2.19 -26.70 -1.67
CA GLU A 490 1.59 -28.03 -1.59
C GLU A 490 0.51 -28.09 -0.49
N ALA A 491 0.69 -27.32 0.59
CA ALA A 491 -0.33 -27.12 1.62
C ALA A 491 -1.58 -26.36 1.13
N GLY A 492 -1.55 -25.77 -0.06
CA GLY A 492 -2.69 -25.12 -0.70
C GLY A 492 -2.69 -23.60 -0.62
N TYR A 493 -1.58 -22.98 -0.18
CA TYR A 493 -1.41 -21.54 -0.27
C TYR A 493 -0.92 -21.13 -1.67
N GLN A 494 -1.25 -19.92 -2.10
CA GLN A 494 -0.62 -19.32 -3.29
C GLN A 494 0.60 -18.53 -2.83
N PHE A 495 1.74 -18.73 -3.51
CA PHE A 495 2.97 -17.98 -3.27
C PHE A 495 3.22 -17.03 -4.43
N HIS A 496 3.55 -15.79 -4.10
CA HIS A 496 3.77 -14.71 -5.04
C HIS A 496 5.15 -14.09 -4.82
N GLY A 497 6.07 -14.20 -5.78
CA GLY A 497 7.43 -13.70 -5.64
C GLY A 497 7.73 -12.49 -6.50
N ILE A 498 8.47 -11.53 -5.95
CA ILE A 498 8.92 -10.32 -6.65
C ILE A 498 10.42 -10.12 -6.43
N HIS A 499 11.24 -10.34 -7.46
CA HIS A 499 12.67 -10.00 -7.38
C HIS A 499 12.87 -8.52 -7.69
N MET A 500 13.60 -7.83 -6.82
CA MET A 500 13.98 -6.42 -6.98
C MET A 500 15.20 -6.10 -6.12
N THR A 501 15.96 -5.07 -6.49
CA THR A 501 17.17 -4.63 -5.75
C THR A 501 17.19 -3.12 -5.48
N PRO A 502 16.26 -2.59 -4.65
CA PRO A 502 16.19 -1.17 -4.35
C PRO A 502 17.25 -0.75 -3.30
N SER A 503 18.53 -0.88 -3.66
CA SER A 503 19.65 -0.50 -2.80
C SER A 503 19.68 1.02 -2.52
N GLU A 504 20.37 1.44 -1.46
CA GLU A 504 20.56 2.86 -1.14
C GLU A 504 21.23 3.63 -2.30
N ALA A 505 22.12 2.97 -3.05
CA ALA A 505 22.74 3.56 -4.23
C ALA A 505 21.71 3.86 -5.35
N LYS A 506 20.69 3.01 -5.51
CA LYS A 506 19.58 3.23 -6.47
C LYS A 506 18.60 4.29 -5.98
N ALA A 507 18.37 4.36 -4.67
CA ALA A 507 17.57 5.40 -4.05
C ALA A 507 18.16 6.79 -4.33
N GLY A 508 19.49 6.94 -4.23
CA GLY A 508 20.18 8.21 -4.39
C GLY A 508 19.69 9.28 -3.40
N TYR A 509 20.01 10.55 -3.63
CA TYR A 509 19.57 11.63 -2.76
C TYR A 509 18.03 11.67 -2.65
N PRO A 510 17.43 11.93 -1.47
CA PRO A 510 18.09 12.23 -0.20
C PRO A 510 18.51 10.99 0.61
N GLY A 511 18.25 9.78 0.10
CA GLY A 511 18.58 8.52 0.75
C GLY A 511 17.90 8.38 2.11
N ASN A 512 18.44 7.48 2.93
CA ASN A 512 18.22 7.35 4.38
C ASN A 512 16.79 7.67 4.86
N ASN A 513 15.90 6.71 4.66
CA ASN A 513 14.50 6.80 5.06
C ASN A 513 14.11 5.67 6.02
N ALA A 514 12.85 5.59 6.41
CA ALA A 514 12.35 4.67 7.42
C ALA A 514 12.04 3.24 6.90
N VAL A 515 12.27 2.98 5.61
CA VAL A 515 12.11 1.66 4.99
C VAL A 515 12.85 0.58 5.78
N ASN A 516 12.22 -0.60 5.92
CA ASN A 516 12.85 -1.79 6.49
C ASN A 516 14.23 -2.04 5.85
N PRO A 517 15.34 -2.05 6.62
CA PRO A 517 16.68 -2.30 6.09
C PRO A 517 16.80 -3.59 5.25
N ALA A 518 15.96 -4.60 5.53
CA ALA A 518 15.96 -5.86 4.78
C ALA A 518 15.72 -5.68 3.28
N PHE A 519 14.99 -4.63 2.85
CA PHE A 519 14.83 -4.33 1.40
C PHE A 519 16.14 -3.93 0.73
N ARG A 520 17.06 -3.31 1.46
CA ARG A 520 18.33 -2.81 0.90
C ARG A 520 19.33 -3.93 0.61
N THR A 521 19.19 -5.05 1.33
CA THR A 521 20.06 -6.23 1.22
C THR A 521 19.31 -7.49 0.76
N GLY A 522 18.00 -7.37 0.53
CA GLY A 522 17.13 -8.42 0.02
C GLY A 522 17.30 -8.61 -1.49
N LEU A 523 16.80 -9.74 -1.97
CA LEU A 523 16.72 -10.03 -3.41
C LEU A 523 15.28 -10.24 -3.88
N MET A 524 14.42 -10.71 -2.98
CA MET A 524 13.03 -11.00 -3.27
C MET A 524 12.14 -10.55 -2.11
N HIS A 525 11.04 -9.89 -2.42
CA HIS A 525 9.87 -9.80 -1.55
C HIS A 525 8.86 -10.83 -2.03
N ALA A 526 8.15 -11.51 -1.13
CA ALA A 526 7.12 -12.44 -1.53
C ALA A 526 5.96 -12.50 -0.54
N ASP A 527 4.78 -12.74 -1.08
CA ASP A 527 3.52 -12.86 -0.37
C ASP A 527 3.02 -14.32 -0.40
N VAL A 528 2.37 -14.72 0.68
CA VAL A 528 1.64 -15.98 0.82
C VAL A 528 0.17 -15.63 1.04
N PHE A 529 -0.66 -16.10 0.12
CA PHE A 529 -2.09 -15.82 0.10
C PHE A 529 -2.86 -16.99 0.70
N ASP A 530 -3.64 -16.69 1.73
CA ASP A 530 -4.65 -17.59 2.25
C ASP A 530 -6.02 -17.24 1.67
N ARG A 531 -6.54 -18.16 0.84
CA ARG A 531 -7.88 -18.07 0.22
C ARG A 531 -8.91 -18.97 0.91
N THR A 532 -8.59 -19.60 2.06
CA THR A 532 -9.53 -20.49 2.76
C THR A 532 -10.52 -19.75 3.65
N THR A 533 -10.32 -18.44 3.85
CA THR A 533 -11.19 -17.59 4.66
C THR A 533 -12.13 -16.75 3.79
N GLY A 534 -13.42 -16.80 4.07
CA GLY A 534 -14.48 -16.07 3.38
C GLY A 534 -15.49 -15.43 4.33
N ALA A 535 -16.49 -14.75 3.78
CA ALA A 535 -17.48 -14.01 4.57
C ALA A 535 -18.31 -14.89 5.53
N SER A 536 -18.45 -16.19 5.23
CA SER A 536 -19.19 -17.16 6.05
C SER A 536 -18.31 -17.99 6.99
N THR A 537 -16.99 -17.76 7.02
CA THR A 537 -16.08 -18.50 7.89
C THR A 537 -16.26 -18.06 9.35
N SER A 538 -16.42 -19.02 10.27
CA SER A 538 -16.60 -18.71 11.70
C SER A 538 -15.33 -18.12 12.32
N PRO A 539 -15.41 -17.32 13.40
CA PRO A 539 -14.23 -16.78 14.08
C PRO A 539 -13.22 -17.85 14.53
N GLU A 540 -13.70 -19.01 14.98
CA GLU A 540 -12.87 -20.16 15.38
C GLU A 540 -12.10 -20.74 14.20
N GLU A 541 -12.77 -20.91 13.05
CA GLU A 541 -12.12 -21.36 11.80
C GLU A 541 -11.12 -20.33 11.30
N VAL A 542 -11.41 -19.03 11.37
CA VAL A 542 -10.45 -17.96 11.01
C VAL A 542 -9.18 -18.07 11.86
N LYS A 543 -9.31 -18.28 13.18
CA LYS A 543 -8.17 -18.46 14.09
C LYS A 543 -7.38 -19.72 13.75
N SER A 544 -8.06 -20.83 13.46
CA SER A 544 -7.43 -22.10 13.06
C SER A 544 -6.68 -21.99 11.72
N ASN A 545 -7.31 -21.38 10.71
CA ASN A 545 -6.70 -21.13 9.40
C ASN A 545 -5.45 -20.25 9.53
N HIS A 546 -5.51 -19.20 10.35
CA HIS A 546 -4.35 -18.36 10.63
C HIS A 546 -3.23 -19.11 11.35
N ALA A 547 -3.54 -19.88 12.40
CA ALA A 547 -2.52 -20.68 13.10
C ALA A 547 -1.81 -21.66 12.15
N ARG A 548 -2.56 -22.24 11.20
CA ARG A 548 -2.00 -23.08 10.14
C ARG A 548 -1.09 -22.27 9.20
N LEU A 549 -1.54 -21.13 8.70
CA LEU A 549 -0.73 -20.25 7.84
C LEU A 549 0.58 -19.86 8.54
N ASP A 550 0.51 -19.42 9.79
CA ASP A 550 1.68 -19.01 10.56
C ASP A 550 2.69 -20.15 10.74
N SER A 551 2.22 -21.40 10.88
CA SER A 551 3.12 -22.57 10.93
C SER A 551 3.97 -22.75 9.66
N TYR A 552 3.42 -22.46 8.48
CA TYR A 552 4.17 -22.49 7.22
C TYR A 552 5.04 -21.24 7.06
N MET A 553 4.54 -20.08 7.46
CA MET A 553 5.36 -18.86 7.51
C MET A 553 6.56 -19.03 8.44
N ASN A 554 6.44 -19.76 9.54
CA ASN A 554 7.56 -20.08 10.43
C ASN A 554 8.65 -20.92 9.74
N LYS A 555 8.29 -21.84 8.84
CA LYS A 555 9.27 -22.54 7.99
C LYS A 555 10.03 -21.57 7.08
N ILE A 556 9.32 -20.63 6.46
CA ILE A 556 9.91 -19.58 5.62
C ILE A 556 10.81 -18.64 6.45
N ARG A 557 10.37 -18.22 7.65
CA ARG A 557 11.16 -17.38 8.56
C ARG A 557 12.46 -18.08 8.97
N ALA A 558 12.43 -19.38 9.24
CA ALA A 558 13.60 -20.17 9.62
C ALA A 558 14.70 -20.19 8.56
N VAL A 559 14.34 -20.20 7.27
CA VAL A 559 15.30 -20.16 6.15
C VAL A 559 15.62 -18.74 5.67
N THR A 560 15.03 -17.71 6.29
CA THR A 560 15.28 -16.29 5.95
C THR A 560 15.69 -15.45 7.17
N PRO A 561 16.70 -15.87 7.97
CA PRO A 561 17.11 -15.11 9.14
C PRO A 561 17.69 -13.75 8.74
N GLY A 562 17.31 -12.69 9.46
CA GLY A 562 17.61 -11.30 9.08
C GLY A 562 16.71 -10.76 7.97
N GLY A 563 15.82 -11.59 7.41
CA GLY A 563 14.68 -11.11 6.65
C GLY A 563 13.68 -10.39 7.54
N GLY A 564 12.87 -9.53 6.94
CA GLY A 564 11.71 -8.90 7.55
C GLY A 564 10.45 -9.26 6.78
N ALA A 565 9.39 -8.49 7.00
CA ALA A 565 8.17 -8.51 6.19
C ALA A 565 7.87 -7.09 5.72
N TYR A 566 7.08 -6.98 4.65
CA TYR A 566 6.72 -5.69 4.09
C TYR A 566 5.40 -5.21 4.70
N VAL A 567 5.47 -4.13 5.49
CA VAL A 567 4.34 -3.59 6.26
C VAL A 567 3.05 -3.35 5.46
N ASN A 568 3.13 -3.08 4.15
CA ASN A 568 1.93 -2.86 3.34
C ASN A 568 1.25 -4.15 2.90
N GLU A 569 2.00 -5.23 2.72
CA GLU A 569 1.52 -6.56 2.29
C GLU A 569 1.93 -7.56 3.38
N ALA A 570 1.34 -7.46 4.57
CA ALA A 570 1.73 -8.30 5.71
C ALA A 570 0.51 -8.79 6.48
N ASP A 571 0.73 -9.69 7.43
CA ASP A 571 -0.31 -10.12 8.36
C ASP A 571 -0.41 -9.11 9.52
N VAL A 572 -1.64 -8.72 9.85
CA VAL A 572 -1.94 -7.90 11.05
C VAL A 572 -1.58 -8.62 12.36
N LEU A 573 -1.38 -9.94 12.31
CA LEU A 573 -0.93 -10.76 13.43
C LEU A 573 0.55 -11.19 13.29
N GLU A 574 1.34 -10.52 12.44
CA GLU A 574 2.77 -10.83 12.26
C GLU A 574 3.50 -10.86 13.63
N PRO A 575 4.16 -11.97 13.98
CA PRO A 575 4.89 -12.07 15.23
C PRO A 575 6.07 -11.11 15.24
N ASN A 576 6.25 -10.40 16.36
CA ASN A 576 7.31 -9.39 16.52
C ASN A 576 7.29 -8.34 15.39
N TRP A 577 6.10 -7.90 14.99
CA TRP A 577 5.87 -6.98 13.87
C TRP A 577 6.74 -5.72 13.92
N GLN A 578 7.12 -5.22 15.10
CA GLN A 578 8.06 -4.10 15.25
C GLN A 578 9.40 -4.38 14.54
N THR A 579 10.03 -5.50 14.89
CA THR A 579 11.29 -5.91 14.27
C THR A 579 11.04 -6.43 12.85
N SER A 580 9.93 -7.12 12.60
CA SER A 580 9.63 -7.66 11.27
C SER A 580 9.46 -6.56 10.23
N PHE A 581 8.81 -5.44 10.57
CA PHE A 581 8.47 -4.37 9.62
C PHE A 581 9.50 -3.23 9.56
N TRP A 582 10.23 -2.92 10.65
CA TRP A 582 11.22 -1.82 10.63
C TRP A 582 12.62 -2.24 11.08
N GLY A 583 12.79 -3.46 11.59
CA GLY A 583 14.07 -3.94 12.11
C GLY A 583 14.62 -3.01 13.18
N SER A 584 15.90 -2.64 13.06
CA SER A 584 16.58 -1.74 14.00
C SER A 584 16.05 -0.30 14.00
N LYS A 585 15.18 0.10 13.06
CA LYS A 585 14.66 1.46 12.97
C LYS A 585 13.47 1.72 13.89
N TYR A 586 12.86 0.69 14.47
CA TYR A 586 11.61 0.82 15.21
C TYR A 586 11.67 1.81 16.38
N GLU A 587 12.68 1.70 17.25
CA GLU A 587 12.79 2.57 18.44
C GLU A 587 12.90 4.05 18.07
N GLY A 588 13.74 4.38 17.09
CA GLY A 588 13.88 5.76 16.61
C GLY A 588 12.58 6.28 15.98
N LEU A 589 11.84 5.43 15.27
CA LEU A 589 10.53 5.79 14.74
C LEU A 589 9.50 6.03 15.84
N LEU A 590 9.52 5.23 16.90
CA LEU A 590 8.64 5.38 18.06
C LEU A 590 8.92 6.70 18.81
N GLU A 591 10.18 7.11 18.94
CA GLU A 591 10.54 8.42 19.50
C GLU A 591 9.98 9.57 18.67
N ILE A 592 10.08 9.50 17.33
CA ILE A 592 9.52 10.50 16.42
C ILE A 592 8.00 10.53 16.55
N LYS A 593 7.35 9.37 16.60
CA LYS A 593 5.91 9.24 16.79
C LYS A 593 5.45 9.96 18.07
N LYS A 594 6.10 9.70 19.21
CA LYS A 594 5.78 10.33 20.50
C LYS A 594 5.98 11.84 20.50
N ARG A 595 6.95 12.35 19.73
CA ARG A 595 7.21 13.80 19.59
C ARG A 595 6.15 14.51 18.75
N HIS A 596 5.74 13.90 17.63
CA HIS A 596 4.81 14.51 16.66
C HIS A 596 3.34 14.25 16.97
N ASP A 597 3.05 13.18 17.72
CA ASP A 597 1.69 12.81 18.15
C ASP A 597 1.66 12.32 19.61
N PRO A 598 1.91 13.21 20.59
CA PRO A 598 1.77 12.86 22.01
C PRO A 598 0.32 12.57 22.43
N TRP A 599 -0.66 12.83 21.56
CA TRP A 599 -2.09 12.61 21.83
C TRP A 599 -2.58 11.21 21.47
N GLY A 600 -1.74 10.38 20.85
CA GLY A 600 -2.18 9.09 20.29
C GLY A 600 -3.38 9.28 19.34
N LEU A 601 -3.35 10.34 18.52
CA LEU A 601 -4.42 10.66 17.58
C LEU A 601 -4.40 9.73 16.37
N PHE A 602 -3.23 9.63 15.74
CA PHE A 602 -3.03 8.79 14.57
C PHE A 602 -2.73 7.37 15.05
N TRP A 603 -3.61 6.44 14.71
CA TRP A 603 -3.45 5.05 15.08
C TRP A 603 -3.93 4.17 13.94
N ALA A 604 -3.19 3.11 13.69
CA ALA A 604 -3.58 2.03 12.81
C ALA A 604 -2.98 0.71 13.31
N PRO A 605 -3.65 -0.44 13.11
CA PRO A 605 -3.13 -1.72 13.60
C PRO A 605 -1.74 -2.02 13.01
N THR A 606 -0.84 -2.54 13.83
CA THR A 606 0.54 -2.93 13.45
C THR A 606 1.33 -1.81 12.78
N THR A 607 1.20 -0.60 13.32
CA THR A 607 2.00 0.58 12.93
C THR A 607 2.76 1.13 14.13
N VAL A 608 3.73 2.01 13.92
CA VAL A 608 4.63 2.48 15.00
C VAL A 608 3.84 3.10 16.16
N GLY A 609 4.05 2.57 17.37
CA GLY A 609 3.35 2.98 18.60
C GLY A 609 1.93 2.43 18.75
N SER A 610 1.48 1.55 17.85
CA SER A 610 0.11 1.00 17.88
C SER A 610 -0.14 0.02 19.03
N GLU A 611 0.91 -0.59 19.61
CA GLU A 611 0.86 -1.53 20.73
C GLU A 611 0.28 -0.93 22.02
N GLU A 612 0.26 0.40 22.14
CA GLU A 612 -0.37 1.07 23.27
C GLU A 612 -1.91 1.04 23.20
N TRP A 613 -2.49 0.54 22.10
CA TRP A 613 -3.94 0.49 21.87
C TRP A 613 -4.40 -0.82 21.22
N ALA A 614 -5.63 -1.22 21.51
CA ALA A 614 -6.31 -2.36 20.91
C ALA A 614 -7.77 -2.03 20.59
N VAL A 615 -8.27 -2.64 19.51
CA VAL A 615 -9.70 -2.63 19.20
C VAL A 615 -10.37 -3.73 20.01
N ARG A 616 -11.36 -3.36 20.82
CA ARG A 616 -12.21 -4.32 21.56
C ARG A 616 -13.29 -4.83 20.62
N THR A 617 -12.95 -5.85 19.83
CA THR A 617 -13.85 -6.47 18.86
C THR A 617 -14.84 -7.40 19.54
N SER A 618 -16.04 -7.53 18.97
CA SER A 618 -17.07 -8.45 19.48
C SER A 618 -16.87 -9.89 19.02
N ASP A 619 -16.12 -10.09 17.93
CA ASP A 619 -15.84 -11.38 17.30
C ASP A 619 -14.51 -12.02 17.76
N GLY A 620 -13.69 -11.29 18.53
CA GLY A 620 -12.37 -11.75 18.96
C GLY A 620 -11.39 -11.96 17.81
N LEU A 621 -11.64 -11.35 16.65
CA LEU A 621 -10.75 -11.30 15.48
C LEU A 621 -10.05 -9.93 15.45
N PRO A 622 -8.93 -9.78 14.71
CA PRO A 622 -8.24 -8.49 14.55
C PRO A 622 -8.97 -7.54 13.58
N THR A 623 -10.30 -7.52 13.62
CA THR A 623 -11.15 -6.63 12.82
C THR A 623 -11.16 -5.23 13.41
N GLN A 624 -11.76 -4.29 12.69
CA GLN A 624 -11.86 -2.88 13.07
C GLN A 624 -13.29 -2.51 13.51
N ASN A 625 -14.11 -3.50 13.88
CA ASN A 625 -15.54 -3.36 14.20
C ASN A 625 -15.84 -2.97 15.66
N GLY A 626 -14.82 -2.63 16.43
CA GLY A 626 -14.94 -2.38 17.87
C GLY A 626 -14.42 -1.01 18.32
N ARG A 627 -14.57 -0.74 19.62
CA ARG A 627 -14.08 0.48 20.26
C ARG A 627 -12.55 0.41 20.45
N LEU A 628 -11.85 1.48 20.09
CA LEU A 628 -10.40 1.59 20.29
C LEU A 628 -10.09 2.05 21.72
N CYS A 629 -9.31 1.26 22.45
CA CYS A 629 -8.93 1.50 23.84
C CYS A 629 -7.44 1.22 24.06
N ARG A 630 -6.84 1.84 25.06
CA ARG A 630 -5.48 1.51 25.48
C ARG A 630 -5.41 0.13 26.13
N VAL A 631 -4.26 -0.52 25.96
CA VAL A 631 -3.91 -1.84 26.51
C VAL A 631 -3.33 -1.71 27.92
#